data_AF-A0A1M3NJM3-F1
#
_entry.id   AF-A0A1M3NJM3-F1
#
_cell.length_a   1.000
_cell.length_b   1.000
_cell.length_c   1.000
_cell.angle_alpha   90.00
_cell.angle_beta   90.00
_cell.angle_gamma   90.00
#
_symmetry.space_group_name_H-M   'P 1'
#
loop_
_entity.id
_entity.type
_entity.pdbx_description
1 polymer ?
#
loop_
_entity_poly.entity_id
_entity_poly.type
_entity_poly.pdbx_seq_one_letter_code
_entity_poly.pdbx_strand_id
1 'polypeptide(L)'
;MTINAFLPIGAIGDQDRADTLLELAFLVTAADGRLAAEEAAAFRELMERVRGRTVSDDEVGVLYARFTKELDGATCIDRVKAIAPKLAPDLRESAFRVVLALALIDRDASPQEDALIDVLFHSLDLALDRAEALAKEVRVALSPPPSSAVPTA
;
A
#
# COMPACT_ATOMS: atom_id res chain seq x y z
N MET A 1 1.94 10.81 10.23
CA MET A 1 1.79 9.49 10.90
C MET A 1 2.56 8.50 10.06
N THR A 2 3.33 7.58 10.65
CA THR A 2 4.12 6.61 9.88
C THR A 2 3.35 5.31 9.73
N ILE A 3 3.37 4.70 8.53
CA ILE A 3 2.72 3.41 8.24
C ILE A 3 3.43 2.21 8.90
N ASN A 4 4.46 2.49 9.70
CA ASN A 4 5.36 1.53 10.34
C ASN A 4 4.64 0.43 11.14
N ALA A 5 3.46 0.74 11.70
CA ALA A 5 2.63 -0.22 12.43
C ALA A 5 1.98 -1.30 11.53
N PHE A 6 1.89 -1.06 10.22
CA PHE A 6 1.28 -1.95 9.24
C PHE A 6 2.29 -2.66 8.35
N LEU A 7 3.57 -2.24 8.43
CA LEU A 7 4.64 -2.85 7.65
C LEU A 7 4.90 -4.29 8.11
N PRO A 8 5.36 -5.16 7.20
CA PRO A 8 5.74 -6.53 7.57
C PRO A 8 6.79 -6.55 8.70
N ILE A 9 6.62 -7.49 9.64
CA ILE A 9 7.39 -7.58 10.89
C ILE A 9 8.88 -7.91 10.64
N GLY A 10 9.23 -8.37 9.43
CA GLY A 10 10.59 -8.71 9.03
C GLY A 10 10.84 -8.46 7.54
N ALA A 11 12.11 -8.51 7.15
CA ALA A 11 12.49 -8.50 5.74
C ALA A 11 11.88 -9.73 5.05
N ILE A 12 11.36 -9.53 3.84
CA ILE A 12 10.86 -10.63 3.02
C ILE A 12 12.09 -11.26 2.36
N GLY A 13 12.49 -12.45 2.80
CA GLY A 13 13.68 -13.14 2.30
C GLY A 13 13.60 -13.57 0.83
N ASP A 14 12.40 -13.51 0.25
CA ASP A 14 12.12 -13.81 -1.15
C ASP A 14 11.96 -12.48 -1.92
N GLN A 15 12.93 -12.18 -2.78
CA GLN A 15 12.97 -10.91 -3.51
C GLN A 15 11.79 -10.76 -4.49
N ASP A 16 11.28 -11.84 -5.06
CA ASP A 16 10.11 -11.79 -5.95
C ASP A 16 8.86 -11.38 -5.15
N ARG A 17 8.69 -11.93 -3.94
CA ARG A 17 7.58 -11.54 -3.06
C ARG A 17 7.70 -10.10 -2.57
N ALA A 18 8.92 -9.66 -2.29
CA ALA A 18 9.22 -8.27 -1.95
C ALA A 18 8.85 -7.32 -3.10
N ASP A 19 9.30 -7.62 -4.33
CA ASP A 19 8.97 -6.83 -5.52
C ASP A 19 7.46 -6.83 -5.78
N THR A 20 6.78 -7.97 -5.62
CA THR A 20 5.32 -8.10 -5.79
C THR A 20 4.54 -7.19 -4.84
N LEU A 21 4.96 -7.13 -3.57
CA LEU A 21 4.31 -6.26 -2.57
C LEU A 21 4.59 -4.79 -2.84
N LEU A 22 5.82 -4.46 -3.26
CA LEU A 22 6.20 -3.09 -3.64
C LEU A 22 5.47 -2.64 -4.92
N GLU A 23 5.30 -3.52 -5.90
CA GLU A 23 4.56 -3.24 -7.12
C GLU A 23 3.08 -2.97 -6.78
N LEU A 24 2.45 -3.76 -5.91
CA LEU A 24 1.07 -3.51 -5.46
C LEU A 24 0.91 -2.16 -4.73
N ALA A 25 1.83 -1.85 -3.82
CA ALA A 25 1.86 -0.57 -3.13
C ALA A 25 2.00 0.60 -4.11
N PHE A 26 2.90 0.46 -5.08
CA PHE A 26 3.12 1.46 -6.12
C PHE A 26 1.86 1.66 -6.97
N LEU A 27 1.22 0.58 -7.45
CA LEU A 27 0.05 0.65 -8.32
C LEU A 27 -1.13 1.40 -7.71
N VAL A 28 -1.30 1.31 -6.39
CA VAL A 28 -2.33 2.07 -5.66
C VAL A 28 -1.95 3.53 -5.53
N THR A 29 -0.73 3.84 -5.08
CA THR A 29 -0.26 5.24 -4.98
C THR A 29 -0.13 5.93 -6.35
N ALA A 30 0.03 5.16 -7.43
CA ALA A 30 0.09 5.68 -8.80
C ALA A 30 -1.27 5.70 -9.49
N ALA A 31 -2.35 5.27 -8.82
CA ALA A 31 -3.68 5.12 -9.43
C ALA A 31 -4.28 6.45 -9.91
N ASP A 32 -4.03 7.55 -9.17
CA ASP A 32 -4.45 8.91 -9.57
C ASP A 32 -3.42 9.59 -10.50
N GLY A 33 -2.30 8.94 -10.79
CA GLY A 33 -1.22 9.51 -11.61
C GLY A 33 -0.44 10.65 -10.92
N ARG A 34 -0.67 10.85 -9.63
CA ARG A 34 0.06 11.78 -8.77
C ARG A 34 0.55 11.02 -7.54
N LEU A 35 1.80 11.30 -7.17
CA LEU A 35 2.40 10.77 -5.95
C LEU A 35 2.68 11.94 -5.02
N ALA A 36 2.00 11.99 -3.88
CA ALA A 36 2.27 12.96 -2.84
C ALA A 36 3.61 12.66 -2.13
N ALA A 37 4.23 13.70 -1.55
CA ALA A 37 5.49 13.54 -0.82
C ALA A 37 5.36 12.58 0.38
N GLU A 38 4.19 12.52 1.00
CA GLU A 38 3.89 11.63 2.12
C GLU A 38 3.81 10.16 1.69
N GLU A 39 3.21 9.87 0.55
CA GLU A 39 3.16 8.53 -0.04
C GLU A 39 4.55 8.05 -0.46
N ALA A 40 5.35 8.93 -1.08
CA ALA A 40 6.73 8.63 -1.45
C ALA A 40 7.60 8.28 -0.24
N ALA A 41 7.46 9.03 0.85
CA ALA A 41 8.16 8.77 2.10
C ALA A 41 7.73 7.43 2.71
N ALA A 42 6.43 7.14 2.74
CA ALA A 42 5.87 5.89 3.24
C ALA A 42 6.28 4.68 2.39
N PHE A 43 6.30 4.83 1.06
CA PHE A 43 6.78 3.81 0.14
C PHE A 43 8.26 3.49 0.34
N ARG A 44 9.08 4.52 0.60
CA ARG A 44 10.49 4.33 0.98
C ARG A 44 10.61 3.52 2.27
N GLU A 45 9.89 3.88 3.32
CA GLU A 45 9.89 3.13 4.59
C GLU A 45 9.50 1.66 4.37
N LEU A 46 8.48 1.41 3.54
CA LEU A 46 8.07 0.07 3.15
C LEU A 46 9.20 -0.69 2.45
N MET A 47 9.88 -0.06 1.50
CA MET A 47 10.97 -0.68 0.75
C MET A 47 12.14 -1.04 1.66
N GLU A 48 12.50 -0.15 2.58
CA GLU A 48 13.56 -0.40 3.56
C GLU A 48 13.20 -1.57 4.48
N ARG A 49 11.95 -1.64 4.90
CA ARG A 49 11.46 -2.71 5.78
C ARG A 49 11.42 -4.06 5.09
N VAL A 50 10.90 -4.10 3.87
CA VAL A 50 10.77 -5.31 3.06
C VAL A 50 12.14 -5.84 2.64
N ARG A 51 13.06 -4.94 2.25
CA ARG A 51 14.43 -5.32 1.86
C ARG A 51 15.37 -5.54 3.05
N GLY A 52 14.98 -5.08 4.24
CA GLY A 52 15.80 -5.18 5.45
C GLY A 52 17.09 -4.35 5.41
N ARG A 53 17.14 -3.34 4.54
CA ARG A 53 18.29 -2.44 4.37
C ARG A 53 17.82 -1.04 4.06
N THR A 54 18.64 -0.05 4.38
CA THR A 54 18.44 1.34 3.95
C THR A 54 18.46 1.42 2.43
N VAL A 55 17.53 2.18 1.86
CA VAL A 55 17.39 2.34 0.40
C VAL A 55 17.66 3.80 0.06
N SER A 56 18.45 4.03 -0.99
CA SER A 56 18.71 5.38 -1.50
C SER A 56 17.57 5.88 -2.38
N ASP A 57 17.43 7.19 -2.48
CA ASP A 57 16.43 7.84 -3.33
C ASP A 57 16.58 7.44 -4.81
N ASP A 58 17.80 7.19 -5.28
CA ASP A 58 18.07 6.61 -6.60
C ASP A 58 17.46 5.21 -6.77
N GLU A 59 17.59 4.32 -5.79
CA GLU A 59 17.01 2.98 -5.87
C GLU A 59 15.47 3.02 -5.89
N VAL A 60 14.89 3.92 -5.09
CA VAL A 60 13.45 4.19 -5.11
C VAL A 60 13.06 4.67 -6.51
N GLY A 61 13.73 5.70 -7.04
CA GLY A 61 13.47 6.24 -8.37
C GLY A 61 13.59 5.22 -9.51
N VAL A 62 14.57 4.31 -9.45
CA VAL A 62 14.74 3.23 -10.42
C VAL A 62 13.58 2.23 -10.37
N LEU A 63 13.14 1.83 -9.19
CA LEU A 63 11.98 0.94 -9.02
C LEU A 63 10.70 1.60 -9.50
N TYR A 64 10.49 2.87 -9.16
CA TYR A 64 9.40 3.67 -9.67
C TYR A 64 9.38 3.70 -11.20
N ALA A 65 10.50 4.08 -11.82
CA ALA A 65 10.60 4.13 -13.28
C ALA A 65 10.34 2.75 -13.94
N ARG A 66 10.80 1.67 -13.29
CA ARG A 66 10.53 0.31 -13.74
C ARG A 66 9.04 -0.02 -13.70
N PHE A 67 8.37 0.21 -12.57
CA PHE A 67 6.94 -0.08 -12.44
C PHE A 67 6.08 0.81 -13.34
N THR A 68 6.40 2.09 -13.48
CA THR A 68 5.73 2.99 -14.44
C THR A 68 5.88 2.47 -15.87
N LYS A 69 7.05 1.93 -16.23
CA LYS A 69 7.30 1.33 -17.55
C LYS A 69 6.54 0.00 -17.72
N GLU A 70 6.38 -0.79 -16.67
CA GLU A 70 5.54 -2.00 -16.70
C GLU A 70 4.03 -1.69 -16.79
N LEU A 71 3.66 -0.47 -16.41
CA LEU A 71 2.32 0.12 -16.61
C LEU A 71 2.10 0.64 -18.04
N ASP A 72 3.16 0.81 -18.84
CA ASP A 72 3.08 1.32 -20.21
C ASP A 72 2.33 0.33 -21.11
N GLY A 73 1.03 0.59 -21.33
CA GLY A 73 0.13 -0.27 -22.11
C GLY A 73 -0.88 -1.10 -21.30
N ALA A 74 -0.93 -0.96 -19.97
CA ALA A 74 -1.92 -1.60 -19.10
C ALA A 74 -2.46 -0.61 -18.06
N THR A 75 -3.66 -0.86 -17.51
CA THR A 75 -4.16 -0.04 -16.39
C THR A 75 -3.60 -0.54 -15.05
N CYS A 76 -3.55 0.33 -14.03
CA CYS A 76 -3.20 -0.10 -12.67
C CYS A 76 -4.07 -1.28 -12.21
N ILE A 77 -5.35 -1.27 -12.60
CA ILE A 77 -6.34 -2.33 -12.33
C ILE A 77 -5.95 -3.66 -12.98
N ASP A 78 -5.59 -3.66 -14.27
CA ASP A 78 -5.14 -4.89 -14.96
C ASP A 78 -3.90 -5.47 -14.29
N ARG A 79 -3.01 -4.59 -13.84
CA ARG A 79 -1.76 -5.00 -13.24
C ARG A 79 -1.96 -5.58 -11.84
N VAL A 80 -2.82 -4.98 -11.02
CA VAL A 80 -3.24 -5.56 -9.73
C VAL A 80 -3.85 -6.95 -9.91
N LYS A 81 -4.75 -7.13 -10.89
CA LYS A 81 -5.37 -8.44 -11.19
C LYS A 81 -4.34 -9.50 -11.59
N ALA A 82 -3.26 -9.10 -12.25
CA ALA A 82 -2.19 -10.02 -12.67
C ALA A 82 -1.23 -10.40 -11.52
N ILE A 83 -1.05 -9.51 -10.54
CA ILE A 83 -0.03 -9.63 -9.49
C ILE A 83 -0.60 -10.19 -8.20
N ALA A 84 -1.75 -9.68 -7.75
CA ALA A 84 -2.41 -10.12 -6.52
C ALA A 84 -2.52 -11.65 -6.36
N PRO A 85 -2.88 -12.44 -7.39
CA PRO A 85 -2.94 -13.90 -7.25
C PRO A 85 -1.58 -14.59 -7.12
N LYS A 86 -0.47 -13.93 -7.50
CA LYS A 86 0.90 -14.45 -7.32
C LYS A 86 1.38 -14.34 -5.88
N LEU A 87 0.72 -13.49 -5.08
CA LEU A 87 1.11 -13.26 -3.70
C LEU A 87 0.75 -14.48 -2.84
N ALA A 88 1.71 -14.92 -2.02
CA ALA A 88 1.50 -16.02 -1.08
C ALA A 88 0.35 -15.70 -0.11
N PRO A 89 -0.52 -16.68 0.22
CA PRO A 89 -1.70 -16.46 1.08
C PRO A 89 -1.34 -15.79 2.42
N ASP A 90 -0.22 -16.18 3.03
CA ASP A 90 0.27 -15.61 4.30
C ASP A 90 0.65 -14.13 4.20
N LEU A 91 0.89 -13.62 3.00
CA LEU A 91 1.25 -12.21 2.76
C LEU A 91 0.08 -11.37 2.28
N ARG A 92 -1.08 -11.96 1.94
CA ARG A 92 -2.22 -11.24 1.38
C ARG A 92 -2.82 -10.23 2.35
N GLU A 93 -3.00 -10.63 3.61
CA GLU A 93 -3.49 -9.72 4.65
C GLU A 93 -2.51 -8.58 4.92
N SER A 94 -1.21 -8.87 4.95
CA SER A 94 -0.17 -7.86 5.15
C SER A 94 -0.09 -6.90 3.96
N ALA A 95 -0.12 -7.40 2.74
CA ALA A 95 -0.13 -6.58 1.53
C ALA A 95 -1.37 -5.69 1.50
N PHE A 96 -2.56 -6.22 1.78
CA PHE A 96 -3.79 -5.44 1.83
C PHE A 96 -3.70 -4.32 2.87
N ARG A 97 -3.22 -4.61 4.09
CA ARG A 97 -3.02 -3.58 5.14
C ARG A 97 -2.05 -2.49 4.72
N VAL A 98 -0.90 -2.86 4.15
CA VAL A 98 0.13 -1.91 3.71
C VAL A 98 -0.39 -1.01 2.61
N VAL A 99 -1.00 -1.60 1.59
CA VAL A 99 -1.53 -0.87 0.44
C VAL A 99 -2.63 0.09 0.87
N LEU A 100 -3.53 -0.36 1.75
CA LEU A 100 -4.58 0.49 2.28
C LEU A 100 -4.04 1.60 3.19
N ALA A 101 -2.99 1.33 3.96
CA ALA A 101 -2.37 2.34 4.80
C ALA A 101 -1.68 3.44 3.98
N LEU A 102 -1.14 3.08 2.81
CA LEU A 102 -0.60 4.03 1.84
C LEU A 102 -1.71 4.88 1.20
N ALA A 103 -2.76 4.27 0.69
CA ALA A 103 -3.90 4.98 0.08
C ALA A 103 -4.65 5.92 1.04
N LEU A 104 -4.53 5.70 2.35
CA LEU A 104 -5.18 6.52 3.37
C LEU A 104 -4.22 7.51 4.05
N ILE A 105 -2.95 7.56 3.65
CA ILE A 105 -1.94 8.36 4.35
C ILE A 105 -2.10 9.86 4.10
N ASP A 106 -2.45 10.23 2.88
CA ASP A 106 -2.67 11.62 2.45
C ASP A 106 -4.08 12.12 2.81
N ARG A 107 -4.95 11.21 3.27
CA ARG A 107 -6.35 11.41 3.65
C ARG A 107 -7.25 11.88 2.50
N ASP A 108 -6.79 11.74 1.26
CA ASP A 108 -7.52 12.12 0.05
C ASP A 108 -7.71 10.89 -0.84
N ALA A 109 -8.48 9.93 -0.33
CA ALA A 109 -8.81 8.72 -1.08
C ALA A 109 -9.65 9.12 -2.31
N SER A 110 -9.03 8.99 -3.48
CA SER A 110 -9.67 9.29 -4.76
C SER A 110 -10.59 8.14 -5.19
N PRO A 111 -11.67 8.39 -5.96
CA PRO A 111 -12.54 7.32 -6.48
C PRO A 111 -11.79 6.22 -7.24
N GLN A 112 -10.68 6.57 -7.87
CA GLN A 112 -9.76 5.67 -8.58
C GLN A 112 -9.06 4.71 -7.62
N GLU A 113 -8.62 5.19 -6.46
CA GLU A 113 -7.98 4.37 -5.43
C GLU A 113 -8.98 3.45 -4.74
N ASP A 114 -10.19 3.94 -4.43
CA ASP A 114 -11.28 3.13 -3.90
C ASP A 114 -11.62 1.97 -4.85
N ALA A 115 -11.73 2.25 -6.16
CA ALA A 115 -11.94 1.21 -7.17
C ALA A 115 -10.75 0.23 -7.25
N LEU A 116 -9.52 0.70 -7.04
CA LEU A 116 -8.34 -0.16 -7.06
C LEU A 116 -8.26 -1.05 -5.82
N ILE A 117 -8.63 -0.53 -4.66
CA ILE A 117 -8.70 -1.27 -3.39
C ILE A 117 -9.78 -2.35 -3.48
N ASP A 118 -10.94 -2.05 -4.07
CA ASP A 118 -12.00 -3.03 -4.31
C ASP A 118 -11.52 -4.17 -5.23
N VAL A 119 -10.84 -3.82 -6.34
CA VAL A 119 -10.23 -4.81 -7.24
C VAL A 119 -9.15 -5.62 -6.53
N LEU A 120 -8.31 -4.99 -5.72
CA LEU A 120 -7.25 -5.65 -4.96
C LEU A 120 -7.85 -6.65 -3.97
N PHE A 121 -8.89 -6.26 -3.25
CA PHE A 121 -9.65 -7.11 -2.36
C PHE A 121 -10.14 -8.37 -3.09
N HIS A 122 -10.83 -8.18 -4.21
CA HIS A 122 -11.33 -9.29 -5.03
C HIS A 122 -10.20 -10.17 -5.59
N SER A 123 -9.06 -9.58 -5.92
CA SER A 123 -7.93 -10.31 -6.54
C SER A 123 -7.07 -11.06 -5.51
N LEU A 124 -7.09 -10.65 -4.24
CA LEU A 124 -6.43 -11.34 -3.13
C LEU A 124 -7.26 -12.50 -2.58
N ASP A 125 -8.51 -12.67 -3.03
CA ASP A 125 -9.41 -13.73 -2.55
C ASP A 125 -9.56 -13.69 -1.01
N LEU A 126 -9.62 -12.48 -0.45
CA LEU A 126 -9.84 -12.26 0.98
C LEU A 126 -11.34 -12.38 1.30
N ALA A 127 -11.67 -12.89 2.49
CA ALA A 127 -13.05 -12.85 2.96
C ALA A 127 -13.49 -11.38 3.17
N LEU A 128 -14.70 -11.03 2.71
CA LEU A 128 -15.23 -9.66 2.80
C LEU A 128 -15.19 -9.12 4.23
N ASP A 129 -15.70 -9.89 5.20
CA ASP A 129 -15.64 -9.59 6.64
C ASP A 129 -14.20 -9.28 7.11
N ARG A 130 -13.23 -10.01 6.57
CA ARG A 130 -11.82 -9.82 6.95
C ARG A 130 -11.28 -8.54 6.35
N ALA A 131 -11.52 -8.28 5.08
CA ALA A 131 -11.08 -7.06 4.42
C ALA A 131 -11.69 -5.80 5.03
N GLU A 132 -12.99 -5.83 5.38
CA GLU A 132 -13.64 -4.73 6.09
C GLU A 132 -13.05 -4.51 7.48
N ALA A 133 -12.77 -5.58 8.22
CA ALA A 133 -12.11 -5.49 9.52
C ALA A 133 -10.71 -4.87 9.40
N LEU A 134 -9.91 -5.34 8.45
CA LEU A 134 -8.57 -4.80 8.14
C LEU A 134 -8.66 -3.32 7.78
N ALA A 135 -9.65 -2.95 6.96
CA ALA A 135 -9.82 -1.57 6.54
C ALA A 135 -10.20 -0.64 7.69
N LYS A 136 -11.08 -1.12 8.56
CA LYS A 136 -11.44 -0.42 9.79
C LYS A 136 -10.25 -0.26 10.73
N GLU A 137 -9.43 -1.31 10.91
CA GLU A 137 -8.20 -1.25 11.74
C GLU A 137 -7.24 -0.17 11.23
N VAL A 138 -6.94 -0.17 9.92
CA VAL A 138 -6.04 0.82 9.30
C VAL A 138 -6.61 2.23 9.44
N ARG A 139 -7.89 2.42 9.13
CA ARG A 139 -8.55 3.73 9.21
C ARG A 139 -8.59 4.29 10.64
N VAL A 140 -8.82 3.43 11.64
CA VAL A 140 -8.80 3.82 13.06
C VAL A 140 -7.40 4.25 13.48
N ALA A 141 -6.37 3.51 13.07
CA ALA A 141 -4.99 3.81 13.46
C ALA A 141 -4.38 5.01 12.70
N LEU A 142 -4.86 5.35 11.50
CA LEU A 142 -4.49 6.56 10.76
C LEU A 142 -5.35 7.79 11.11
N SER A 143 -6.50 7.59 11.75
CA SER A 143 -7.30 8.67 12.29
C SER A 143 -6.60 9.24 13.54
N PRO A 144 -6.52 10.57 13.70
CA PRO A 144 -6.10 11.12 14.99
C PRO A 144 -7.10 10.66 16.06
N PRO A 145 -6.69 10.52 17.34
CA PRO A 145 -7.67 10.31 18.40
C PRO A 145 -8.73 11.41 18.29
N PRO A 146 -10.03 11.12 18.54
CA PRO A 146 -11.04 12.16 18.57
C PRO A 146 -10.52 13.24 19.52
N SER A 147 -10.26 14.42 18.97
CA SER A 147 -9.85 15.58 19.76
C SER A 147 -10.85 15.66 20.88
N SER A 148 -10.39 15.41 22.11
CA SER A 148 -11.23 15.59 23.28
C SER A 148 -11.59 17.05 23.26
N ALA A 149 -12.79 17.35 22.78
CA ALA A 149 -13.40 18.65 22.88
C ALA A 149 -13.24 19.03 24.36
N VAL A 150 -12.51 20.11 24.61
CA VAL A 150 -12.55 20.78 25.90
C VAL A 150 -13.83 21.60 25.85
N PRO A 151 -14.92 21.22 26.56
CA PRO A 151 -15.96 22.18 26.83
C PRO A 151 -15.39 23.19 27.83
N THR A 152 -14.95 24.35 27.33
CA THR A 152 -14.80 25.52 28.20
C THR A 152 -16.19 25.91 28.69
N ALA A 153 -16.34 25.79 30.00
CA ALA A 153 -17.51 26.13 30.81
C ALA A 153 -17.93 27.60 30.69
#